data_AF-X4ZI12-F1
#
_entry.id   AF-X4ZI12-F1
#
_cell.length_a   1.000
_cell.length_b   1.000
_cell.length_c   1.000
_cell.angle_alpha   90.00
_cell.angle_beta   90.00
_cell.angle_gamma   90.00
#
_symmetry.space_group_name_H-M   'P 1'
#
loop_
_entity.id
_entity.type
_entity.pdbx_description
1 polymer ?
#
loop_
_entity_poly.entity_id
_entity_poly.type
_entity_poly.pdbx_seq_one_letter_code
_entity_poly.pdbx_strand_id
1 'polypeptide(L)'
;MEKKYDHSLDAMKGFSCLLMMMAHTGLVFSGSSRSLQIIGELAPILFFAVSGITSIFQSKKSVLPLIAYYFVFAVIGLSYNALWRPYIWSDPVSDVPQIVAMSVLAIILLEKYFRPGRYVYLILGVFLFVLHFGFTAKVPSFPGKQFFIPEGDYTYFTFVPWFSIFLLGVFAYRSRRLVNLICGIAAACGLAAAYALTPRETEFLIKYNMSPGYFFLSLVLLFMSFALFRLIRQYSLKNPLLFLGKHSFLFLYVHVFLIFILTYFKLYSINVYMVWAGVLLVSYIGMNAVLWINRYVEALFKYRLVWLGLMLLILLVPAATDSYGLIVTSEAVLGMAFACNYKKLSQVIFSMFTLVPKSTNLQPDTAELSRPIRSLKDTGN
;
A
#
# COMPACT_ATOMS: atom_id res chain seq x y z
N MET A 1 15.42 10.83 19.94
CA MET A 1 14.57 11.88 19.33
C MET A 1 13.41 11.19 18.63
N GLU A 2 12.22 11.20 19.23
CA GLU A 2 11.02 10.66 18.60
C GLU A 2 10.69 11.49 17.35
N LYS A 3 10.62 10.83 16.21
CA LYS A 3 10.29 11.50 14.95
C LYS A 3 8.80 11.81 14.96
N LYS A 4 8.44 13.09 14.94
CA LYS A 4 7.05 13.57 14.81
C LYS A 4 6.36 12.89 13.62
N TYR A 5 5.11 12.47 13.81
CA TYR A 5 4.30 11.85 12.77
C TYR A 5 4.19 12.74 11.53
N ASP A 6 4.41 12.17 10.35
CA ASP A 6 4.49 12.90 9.09
C ASP A 6 3.17 12.78 8.30
N HIS A 7 2.25 13.71 8.54
CA HIS A 7 0.93 13.73 7.89
C HIS A 7 0.99 13.90 6.37
N SER A 8 2.11 14.37 5.81
CA SER A 8 2.25 14.51 4.35
C SER A 8 2.19 13.15 3.65
N LEU A 9 2.66 12.08 4.30
CA LEU A 9 2.63 10.73 3.76
C LEU A 9 1.19 10.19 3.65
N ASP A 10 0.35 10.46 4.64
CA ASP A 10 -1.07 10.14 4.57
C ASP A 10 -1.75 10.95 3.47
N ALA A 11 -1.48 12.26 3.39
CA ALA A 11 -2.05 13.12 2.36
C ALA A 11 -1.71 12.62 0.94
N MET A 12 -0.48 12.15 0.71
CA MET A 12 -0.08 11.55 -0.57
C MET A 12 -0.81 10.24 -0.87
N LYS A 13 -1.01 9.37 0.13
CA LYS A 13 -1.85 8.17 -0.04
C LYS A 13 -3.31 8.52 -0.29
N GLY A 14 -3.82 9.55 0.37
CA GLY A 14 -5.18 10.04 0.14
C GLY A 14 -5.36 10.56 -1.27
N PHE A 15 -4.38 11.31 -1.78
CA PHE A 15 -4.38 11.77 -3.17
C PHE A 15 -4.34 10.60 -4.15
N SER A 16 -3.56 9.57 -3.83
CA SER A 16 -3.57 8.32 -4.58
C SER A 16 -4.94 7.63 -4.60
N CYS A 17 -5.68 7.61 -3.49
CA CYS A 17 -7.05 7.11 -3.47
C CYS A 17 -7.95 7.87 -4.45
N LEU A 18 -7.80 9.20 -4.54
CA LEU A 18 -8.52 10.02 -5.52
C LEU A 18 -8.12 9.71 -6.97
N LEU A 19 -6.84 9.47 -7.23
CA LEU A 19 -6.38 9.04 -8.55
C LEU A 19 -7.00 7.68 -8.93
N MET A 20 -7.03 6.74 -8.00
CA MET A 20 -7.52 5.38 -8.23
C MET A 20 -8.98 5.35 -8.68
N MET A 21 -9.78 6.32 -8.23
CA MET A 21 -11.16 6.53 -8.70
C MET A 21 -11.25 6.66 -10.22
N MET A 22 -10.31 7.38 -10.84
CA MET A 22 -10.29 7.61 -12.28
C MET A 22 -9.76 6.41 -13.06
N ALA A 23 -9.00 5.52 -12.40
CA ALA A 23 -8.37 4.37 -13.05
C ALA A 23 -9.35 3.22 -13.35
N HIS A 24 -10.28 2.97 -12.43
CA HIS A 24 -11.02 1.69 -12.40
C HIS A 24 -12.51 1.77 -12.73
N THR A 25 -13.08 2.96 -12.93
CA THR A 25 -14.45 3.09 -13.46
C THR A 25 -14.48 3.11 -15.00
N GLY A 26 -13.42 2.58 -15.64
CA GLY A 26 -13.13 2.63 -17.08
C GLY A 26 -14.02 1.73 -17.93
N LEU A 27 -15.31 2.00 -17.89
CA LEU A 27 -16.31 1.42 -18.77
C LEU A 27 -16.17 2.08 -20.15
N VAL A 28 -15.34 1.46 -21.00
CA VAL A 28 -15.11 1.74 -22.44
C VAL A 28 -15.58 3.14 -22.90
N PHE A 29 -14.71 4.14 -22.79
CA PHE A 29 -15.03 5.51 -23.21
C PHE A 29 -14.30 5.90 -24.51
N SER A 30 -15.00 6.55 -25.43
CA SER A 30 -14.43 7.25 -26.59
C SER A 30 -14.04 8.70 -26.23
N GLY A 31 -12.85 9.17 -26.66
CA GLY A 31 -12.46 10.59 -26.59
C GLY A 31 -11.65 11.06 -25.37
N SER A 32 -11.88 12.32 -24.95
CA SER A 32 -11.08 13.16 -24.02
C SER A 32 -10.87 12.59 -22.60
N SER A 33 -11.53 11.50 -22.24
CA SER A 33 -11.40 10.81 -20.96
C SER A 33 -10.16 9.93 -20.85
N ARG A 34 -9.50 9.55 -21.96
CA ARG A 34 -8.30 8.68 -21.95
C ARG A 34 -7.13 9.29 -21.17
N SER A 35 -6.91 10.61 -21.30
CA SER A 35 -5.86 11.31 -20.56
C SER A 35 -6.10 11.31 -19.05
N LEU A 36 -7.36 11.41 -18.61
CA LEU A 36 -7.72 11.33 -17.19
C LEU A 36 -7.58 9.91 -16.64
N GLN A 37 -7.87 8.89 -17.45
CA GLN A 37 -7.62 7.50 -17.08
C GLN A 37 -6.14 7.23 -16.86
N ILE A 38 -5.27 7.71 -17.76
CA ILE A 38 -3.80 7.61 -17.60
C ILE A 38 -3.36 8.27 -16.29
N ILE A 39 -3.90 9.45 -15.96
CA ILE A 39 -3.61 10.11 -14.68
C ILE A 39 -4.08 9.25 -13.49
N GLY A 40 -5.26 8.65 -13.59
CA GLY A 40 -5.78 7.75 -12.56
C GLY A 40 -4.91 6.51 -12.35
N GLU A 41 -4.40 5.94 -13.45
CA GLU A 41 -3.54 4.76 -13.46
C GLU A 41 -2.24 4.96 -12.67
N LEU A 42 -1.80 6.22 -12.46
CA LEU A 42 -0.65 6.58 -11.63
C LEU A 42 -0.88 6.44 -10.12
N ALA A 43 -2.10 6.12 -9.66
CA ALA A 43 -2.39 5.94 -8.24
C ALA A 43 -1.36 5.05 -7.51
N PRO A 44 -1.01 3.83 -8.01
CA PRO A 44 -0.09 2.94 -7.32
C PRO A 44 1.28 3.57 -7.04
N ILE A 45 1.70 4.56 -7.84
CA ILE A 45 3.01 5.20 -7.71
C ILE A 45 3.20 5.83 -6.33
N LEU A 46 2.21 6.62 -5.90
CA LEU A 46 2.25 7.28 -4.60
C LEU A 46 2.02 6.28 -3.46
N PHE A 47 1.15 5.29 -3.66
CA PHE A 47 0.93 4.21 -2.71
C PHE A 47 2.22 3.43 -2.39
N PHE A 48 2.92 3.01 -3.44
CA PHE A 48 4.15 2.23 -3.35
C PHE A 48 5.31 3.06 -2.81
N ALA A 49 5.46 4.30 -3.27
CA ALA A 49 6.47 5.22 -2.75
C ALA A 49 6.30 5.44 -1.23
N VAL A 50 5.08 5.72 -0.76
CA VAL A 50 4.84 5.89 0.68
C VAL A 50 5.00 4.57 1.44
N SER A 51 4.59 3.43 0.87
CA SER A 51 4.79 2.13 1.51
C SER A 51 6.28 1.81 1.72
N GLY A 52 7.13 2.10 0.74
CA GLY A 52 8.60 2.02 0.87
C GLY A 52 9.16 2.96 1.94
N ILE A 53 8.58 4.15 2.13
CA ILE A 53 8.99 5.05 3.22
C ILE A 53 8.53 4.53 4.57
N THR A 54 7.37 3.89 4.67
CA THR A 54 6.93 3.35 5.96
C THR A 54 7.72 2.11 6.38
N SER A 55 8.35 1.39 5.45
CA SER A 55 9.14 0.18 5.75
C SER A 55 10.48 0.51 6.41
N ILE A 56 11.14 1.61 6.05
CA ILE A 56 12.37 2.06 6.74
C ILE A 56 12.15 2.35 8.23
N PHE A 57 10.93 2.73 8.64
CA PHE A 57 10.62 2.90 10.07
C PHE A 57 10.42 1.56 10.79
N GLN A 58 10.09 0.51 10.05
CA GLN A 58 9.88 -0.85 10.58
C GLN A 58 11.17 -1.67 10.66
N SER A 59 12.25 -1.25 9.98
CA SER A 59 13.54 -1.96 9.94
C SER A 59 14.19 -2.18 11.32
N LYS A 60 13.83 -1.35 12.31
CA LYS A 60 14.28 -1.47 13.70
C LYS A 60 13.69 -2.67 14.44
N LYS A 61 12.59 -3.23 13.95
CA LYS A 61 11.92 -4.39 14.58
C LYS A 61 12.65 -5.69 14.26
N SER A 62 12.35 -6.75 15.00
CA SER A 62 12.84 -8.13 14.75
C SER A 62 12.41 -8.63 13.37
N VAL A 63 13.31 -9.30 12.63
CA VAL A 63 13.06 -9.70 11.23
C VAL A 63 12.00 -10.80 11.15
N LEU A 64 12.13 -11.84 11.97
CA LEU A 64 11.28 -13.03 11.87
C LEU A 64 9.78 -12.71 12.05
N PRO A 65 9.36 -11.89 13.04
CA PRO A 65 7.96 -11.44 13.12
C PRO A 65 7.50 -10.58 11.94
N LEU A 66 8.40 -9.80 11.33
CA LEU A 66 8.06 -9.03 10.13
C LEU A 66 7.84 -9.96 8.93
N ILE A 67 8.70 -10.97 8.76
CA ILE A 67 8.52 -11.99 7.71
C ILE A 67 7.17 -12.67 7.89
N ALA A 68 6.85 -13.16 9.09
CA ALA A 68 5.56 -13.79 9.38
C ALA A 68 4.39 -12.82 9.11
N TYR A 69 4.50 -11.57 9.54
CA TYR A 69 3.47 -10.55 9.32
C TYR A 69 3.23 -10.27 7.84
N TYR A 70 4.28 -10.05 7.05
CA TYR A 70 4.14 -9.76 5.63
C TYR A 70 3.78 -10.99 4.80
N PHE A 71 4.14 -12.19 5.25
CA PHE A 71 3.62 -13.44 4.68
C PHE A 71 2.11 -13.53 4.86
N VAL A 72 1.60 -13.36 6.09
CA VAL A 72 0.15 -13.33 6.35
C VAL A 72 -0.53 -12.21 5.57
N PHE A 73 0.08 -11.03 5.50
CA PHE A 73 -0.43 -9.91 4.70
C PHE A 73 -0.53 -10.26 3.21
N ALA A 74 0.46 -10.95 2.65
CA ALA A 74 0.45 -11.38 1.25
C ALA A 74 -0.62 -12.44 0.96
N VAL A 75 -0.77 -13.42 1.86
CA VAL A 75 -1.81 -14.47 1.76
C VAL A 75 -3.21 -13.86 1.85
N ILE A 76 -3.45 -13.02 2.85
CA ILE A 76 -4.74 -12.32 2.98
C ILE A 76 -4.97 -11.40 1.77
N GLY A 77 -3.90 -10.86 1.18
CA GLY A 77 -3.94 -10.13 -0.07
C GLY A 77 -4.56 -10.89 -1.25
N LEU A 78 -4.65 -12.22 -1.20
CA LEU A 78 -5.35 -13.00 -2.24
C LEU A 78 -6.85 -12.69 -2.27
N SER A 79 -7.44 -12.27 -1.15
CA SER A 79 -8.82 -11.76 -1.12
C SER A 79 -8.98 -10.55 -2.03
N TYR A 80 -7.96 -9.67 -2.09
CA TYR A 80 -7.96 -8.53 -3.01
C TYR A 80 -7.96 -8.98 -4.48
N ASN A 81 -7.13 -9.97 -4.81
CA ASN A 81 -7.07 -10.53 -6.15
C ASN A 81 -8.42 -11.11 -6.56
N ALA A 82 -9.09 -11.81 -5.64
CA ALA A 82 -10.38 -12.45 -5.88
C ALA A 82 -11.50 -11.45 -6.21
N LEU A 83 -11.40 -10.17 -5.82
CA LEU A 83 -12.37 -9.16 -6.28
C LEU A 83 -12.28 -8.87 -7.78
N TRP A 84 -11.09 -9.03 -8.37
CA TRP A 84 -10.87 -8.81 -9.80
C TRP A 84 -10.90 -10.11 -10.61
N ARG A 85 -10.33 -11.17 -10.04
CA ARG A 85 -10.18 -12.50 -10.63
C ARG A 85 -10.57 -13.55 -9.59
N PRO A 86 -11.85 -13.90 -9.47
CA PRO A 86 -12.33 -14.81 -8.43
C PRO A 86 -11.68 -16.20 -8.45
N TYR A 87 -11.24 -16.67 -9.61
CA TYR A 87 -10.61 -17.98 -9.80
C TYR A 87 -9.09 -17.92 -9.51
N ILE A 88 -8.71 -17.53 -8.29
CA ILE A 88 -7.31 -17.32 -7.88
C ILE A 88 -6.44 -18.58 -7.99
N TRP A 89 -7.04 -19.77 -7.98
CA TRP A 89 -6.34 -21.05 -8.05
C TRP A 89 -5.94 -21.46 -9.46
N SER A 90 -6.69 -21.02 -10.48
CA SER A 90 -6.37 -21.29 -11.89
C SER A 90 -5.41 -20.27 -12.49
N ASP A 91 -5.41 -19.02 -11.99
CA ASP A 91 -4.58 -17.93 -12.48
C ASP A 91 -3.99 -17.11 -11.32
N PRO A 92 -2.97 -17.64 -10.61
CA PRO A 92 -2.43 -16.99 -9.42
C PRO A 92 -1.55 -15.78 -9.79
N VAL A 93 -2.12 -14.59 -9.78
CA VAL A 93 -1.39 -13.35 -10.11
C VAL A 93 -0.94 -12.58 -8.86
N SER A 94 0.08 -11.72 -9.03
CA SER A 94 0.51 -10.76 -8.01
C SER A 94 -0.24 -9.44 -8.15
N ASP A 95 -0.84 -8.94 -7.07
CA ASP A 95 -1.48 -7.63 -7.05
C ASP A 95 -0.89 -6.74 -5.93
N VAL A 96 -1.49 -5.56 -5.73
CA VAL A 96 -1.08 -4.50 -4.81
C VAL A 96 -0.62 -5.04 -3.44
N PRO A 97 -1.35 -5.94 -2.74
CA PRO A 97 -0.90 -6.41 -1.43
C PRO A 97 0.37 -7.25 -1.48
N GLN A 98 0.52 -8.15 -2.46
CA GLN A 98 1.67 -9.05 -2.57
C GLN A 98 2.93 -8.27 -2.96
N ILE A 99 2.83 -7.35 -3.92
CA ILE A 99 3.96 -6.50 -4.29
C ILE A 99 4.38 -5.59 -3.13
N VAL A 100 3.42 -5.07 -2.35
CA VAL A 100 3.72 -4.30 -1.14
C VAL A 100 4.44 -5.16 -0.12
N ALA A 101 3.96 -6.38 0.15
CA ALA A 101 4.59 -7.28 1.11
C ALA A 101 6.05 -7.60 0.75
N MET A 102 6.29 -8.01 -0.50
CA MET A 102 7.62 -8.32 -1.01
C MET A 102 8.55 -7.09 -0.97
N SER A 103 8.10 -5.95 -1.49
CA SER A 103 8.90 -4.71 -1.55
C SER A 103 9.23 -4.16 -0.16
N VAL A 104 8.26 -4.21 0.76
CA VAL A 104 8.47 -3.75 2.13
C VAL A 104 9.46 -4.64 2.86
N LEU A 105 9.36 -5.97 2.73
CA LEU A 105 10.35 -6.90 3.29
C LEU A 105 11.74 -6.64 2.71
N ALA A 106 11.86 -6.49 1.39
CA ALA A 106 13.14 -6.21 0.73
C ALA A 106 13.78 -4.92 1.27
N ILE A 107 13.02 -3.84 1.42
CA ILE A 107 13.53 -2.58 2.00
C ILE A 107 13.85 -2.73 3.48
N ILE A 108 13.06 -3.47 4.26
CA ILE A 108 13.36 -3.74 5.67
C ILE A 108 14.71 -4.44 5.81
N LEU A 109 14.96 -5.48 5.00
CA LEU A 109 16.23 -6.21 5.00
C LEU A 109 17.37 -5.29 4.55
N LEU A 110 17.19 -4.57 3.44
CA LEU A 110 18.17 -3.62 2.93
C LEU A 110 18.55 -2.56 3.99
N GLU A 111 17.56 -1.95 4.62
CA GLU A 111 17.77 -0.91 5.65
C GLU A 111 18.36 -1.50 6.93
N LYS A 112 17.97 -2.71 7.33
CA LYS A 112 18.45 -3.33 8.57
C LYS A 112 19.91 -3.73 8.48
N TYR A 113 20.33 -4.31 7.35
CA TYR A 113 21.68 -4.86 7.19
C TYR A 113 22.67 -3.88 6.56
N PHE A 114 22.24 -3.02 5.63
CA PHE A 114 23.16 -2.14 4.89
C PHE A 114 23.04 -0.66 5.24
N ARG A 115 21.87 -0.21 5.75
CA ARG A 115 21.56 1.21 6.03
C ARG A 115 22.02 2.16 4.91
N PRO A 116 21.64 1.92 3.65
CA PRO A 116 22.25 2.62 2.54
C PRO A 116 21.96 4.12 2.57
N GLY A 117 22.91 4.90 2.06
CA GLY A 117 22.74 6.34 1.85
C GLY A 117 21.62 6.63 0.85
N ARG A 118 21.04 7.85 0.90
CA ARG A 118 19.89 8.20 0.05
C ARG A 118 20.13 7.99 -1.45
N TYR A 119 21.33 8.26 -1.95
CA TYR A 119 21.64 8.12 -3.38
C TYR A 119 21.76 6.67 -3.83
N VAL A 120 22.05 5.74 -2.92
CA VAL A 120 22.04 4.31 -3.23
C VAL A 120 20.61 3.86 -3.57
N TYR A 121 19.59 4.38 -2.89
CA TYR A 121 18.19 4.12 -3.25
C TYR A 121 17.82 4.64 -4.65
N LEU A 122 18.37 5.81 -5.05
CA LEU A 122 18.19 6.34 -6.40
C LEU A 122 18.83 5.41 -7.44
N ILE A 123 20.10 5.05 -7.24
CA ILE A 123 20.85 4.19 -8.16
C ILE A 123 20.17 2.82 -8.27
N LEU A 124 19.80 2.20 -7.15
CA LEU A 124 19.16 0.89 -7.13
C LEU A 124 17.76 0.92 -7.78
N GLY A 125 17.00 1.99 -7.56
CA GLY A 125 15.69 2.19 -8.19
C GLY A 125 15.79 2.30 -9.71
N VAL A 126 16.70 3.13 -10.21
CA VAL A 126 16.95 3.27 -11.66
C VAL A 126 17.52 1.96 -12.24
N PHE A 127 18.45 1.32 -11.55
CA PHE A 127 19.05 0.06 -11.96
C PHE A 127 18.00 -1.04 -12.14
N LEU A 128 17.06 -1.21 -11.20
CA LEU A 128 16.00 -2.21 -11.32
C LEU A 128 15.06 -1.95 -12.50
N PHE A 129 14.74 -0.69 -12.75
CA PHE A 129 13.96 -0.30 -13.93
C PHE A 129 14.70 -0.63 -15.23
N VAL A 130 16.00 -0.35 -15.33
CA VAL A 130 16.81 -0.70 -16.52
C VAL A 130 16.95 -2.22 -16.64
N LEU A 131 17.14 -2.92 -15.53
CA LEU A 131 17.25 -4.38 -15.46
C LEU A 131 16.00 -5.07 -16.02
N HIS A 132 14.81 -4.48 -15.79
CA HIS A 132 13.57 -4.98 -16.39
C HIS A 132 13.66 -5.09 -17.92
N PHE A 133 14.25 -4.12 -18.65
CA PHE A 133 14.40 -4.25 -20.11
C PHE A 133 15.50 -5.24 -20.53
N GLY A 134 16.57 -5.36 -19.74
CA GLY A 134 17.69 -6.25 -20.08
C GLY A 134 17.42 -7.74 -19.83
N PHE A 135 16.63 -8.05 -18.80
CA PHE A 135 16.51 -9.43 -18.28
C PHE A 135 15.13 -10.07 -18.49
N THR A 136 14.05 -9.29 -18.64
CA THR A 136 12.69 -9.86 -18.71
C THR A 136 12.52 -10.86 -19.86
N ALA A 137 13.15 -10.62 -21.02
CA ALA A 137 13.08 -11.51 -22.18
C ALA A 137 13.99 -12.75 -22.10
N LYS A 138 14.95 -12.79 -21.18
CA LYS A 138 16.02 -13.82 -21.15
C LYS A 138 15.90 -14.83 -20.00
N VAL A 139 14.94 -14.63 -19.08
CA VAL A 139 14.76 -15.51 -17.93
C VAL A 139 13.88 -16.70 -18.31
N PRO A 140 14.36 -17.96 -18.14
CA PRO A 140 13.57 -19.15 -18.44
C PRO A 140 12.29 -19.21 -17.58
N SER A 141 11.26 -19.89 -18.05
CA SER A 141 10.02 -20.06 -17.28
C SER A 141 10.27 -20.91 -16.03
N PHE A 142 9.67 -20.51 -14.90
CA PHE A 142 9.68 -21.24 -13.64
C PHE A 142 8.41 -20.95 -12.82
N PRO A 143 7.97 -21.84 -11.92
CA PRO A 143 6.79 -21.62 -11.10
C PRO A 143 6.87 -20.32 -10.30
N GLY A 144 5.89 -19.43 -10.49
CA GLY A 144 5.83 -18.14 -9.81
C GLY A 144 6.65 -17.02 -10.46
N LYS A 145 7.20 -17.22 -11.67
CA LYS A 145 7.89 -16.15 -12.42
C LYS A 145 7.04 -14.89 -12.59
N GLN A 146 5.73 -15.02 -12.79
CA GLN A 146 4.76 -13.91 -12.86
C GLN A 146 4.73 -12.99 -11.62
N PHE A 147 5.22 -13.42 -10.45
CA PHE A 147 5.34 -12.53 -9.29
C PHE A 147 6.53 -11.58 -9.39
N PHE A 148 7.56 -11.95 -10.17
CA PHE A 148 8.81 -11.22 -10.25
C PHE A 148 8.97 -10.43 -11.54
N ILE A 149 8.60 -11.05 -12.66
CA ILE A 149 8.88 -10.58 -14.02
C ILE A 149 7.58 -10.60 -14.81
N PRO A 150 7.26 -9.57 -15.62
CA PRO A 150 6.08 -9.59 -16.48
C PRO A 150 6.11 -10.76 -17.50
N GLU A 151 5.02 -11.51 -17.60
CA GLU A 151 4.80 -12.57 -18.60
C GLU A 151 3.40 -12.45 -19.25
N GLY A 152 3.31 -12.68 -20.56
CA GLY A 152 2.03 -12.69 -21.28
C GLY A 152 1.31 -11.33 -21.31
N ASP A 153 -0.03 -11.35 -21.25
CA ASP A 153 -0.88 -10.16 -21.31
C ASP A 153 -0.81 -9.36 -19.99
N TYR A 154 0.20 -8.49 -19.93
CA TYR A 154 0.56 -7.49 -18.91
C TYR A 154 -0.60 -6.90 -18.08
N THR A 155 -1.11 -7.62 -17.07
CA THR A 155 -2.28 -7.16 -16.30
C THR A 155 -2.14 -7.40 -14.79
N TYR A 156 -0.92 -7.38 -14.27
CA TYR A 156 -0.62 -7.60 -12.84
C TYR A 156 0.66 -6.90 -12.38
N PHE A 157 0.86 -6.78 -11.05
CA PHE A 157 1.98 -6.04 -10.45
C PHE A 157 3.16 -6.97 -10.15
N THR A 158 4.22 -6.88 -10.95
CA THR A 158 5.43 -7.70 -10.81
C THR A 158 6.52 -7.03 -9.99
N PHE A 159 7.35 -7.82 -9.31
CA PHE A 159 8.36 -7.29 -8.41
C PHE A 159 9.36 -6.34 -9.07
N VAL A 160 10.04 -6.78 -10.13
CA VAL A 160 11.23 -6.10 -10.65
C VAL A 160 10.97 -4.64 -11.08
N PRO A 161 10.02 -4.34 -12.00
CA PRO A 161 9.82 -2.96 -12.42
C PRO A 161 9.19 -2.11 -11.32
N TRP A 162 8.29 -2.66 -10.51
CA TRP A 162 7.55 -1.88 -9.50
C TRP A 162 8.35 -1.62 -8.23
N PHE A 163 9.31 -2.48 -7.87
CA PHE A 163 10.17 -2.28 -6.71
C PHE A 163 11.00 -0.99 -6.83
N SER A 164 11.30 -0.55 -8.07
CA SER A 164 11.94 0.73 -8.35
C SER A 164 11.21 1.91 -7.66
N ILE A 165 9.89 1.95 -7.72
CA ILE A 165 9.07 3.04 -7.19
C ILE A 165 9.12 3.10 -5.66
N PHE A 166 9.17 1.94 -4.99
CA PHE A 166 9.32 1.89 -3.53
C PHE A 166 10.66 2.50 -3.09
N LEU A 167 11.75 2.14 -3.77
CA LEU A 167 13.09 2.66 -3.48
C LEU A 167 13.21 4.16 -3.79
N LEU A 168 12.66 4.60 -4.92
CA LEU A 168 12.63 6.01 -5.31
C LEU A 168 11.78 6.85 -4.37
N GLY A 169 10.73 6.27 -3.78
CA GLY A 169 9.99 6.86 -2.65
C GLY A 169 10.90 7.12 -1.44
N VAL A 170 11.70 6.13 -1.02
CA VAL A 170 12.68 6.30 0.08
C VAL A 170 13.70 7.39 -0.23
N PHE A 171 14.23 7.42 -1.46
CA PHE A 171 15.12 8.49 -1.92
C PHE A 171 14.45 9.86 -1.83
N ALA A 172 13.28 10.03 -2.44
CA ALA A 172 12.54 11.30 -2.46
C ALA A 172 12.23 11.80 -1.04
N TYR A 173 11.98 10.87 -0.12
CA TYR A 173 11.75 11.17 1.28
C TYR A 173 13.00 11.65 2.03
N ARG A 174 14.17 11.06 1.77
CA ARG A 174 15.45 11.48 2.40
C ARG A 174 16.06 12.73 1.74
N SER A 175 15.54 13.10 0.58
CA SER A 175 16.00 14.25 -0.20
C SER A 175 15.33 15.54 0.23
N ARG A 176 16.00 16.67 -0.02
CA ARG A 176 15.43 18.01 0.20
C ARG A 176 14.43 18.35 -0.91
N ARG A 177 13.53 19.31 -0.66
CA ARG A 177 12.54 19.78 -1.63
C ARG A 177 13.16 20.15 -2.99
N LEU A 178 14.29 20.89 -2.98
CA LEU A 178 14.99 21.30 -4.20
C LEU A 178 15.47 20.10 -5.02
N VAL A 179 15.98 19.06 -4.36
CA VAL A 179 16.43 17.83 -5.05
C VAL A 179 15.25 17.12 -5.71
N ASN A 180 14.11 17.02 -5.02
CA ASN A 180 12.90 16.46 -5.63
C ASN A 180 12.42 17.29 -6.82
N LEU A 181 12.47 18.63 -6.74
CA LEU A 181 12.11 19.48 -7.88
C LEU A 181 13.04 19.23 -9.09
N ILE A 182 14.36 19.18 -8.86
CA ILE A 182 15.34 18.89 -9.92
C ILE A 182 15.08 17.52 -10.54
N CYS A 183 14.87 16.48 -9.72
CA CYS A 183 14.55 15.14 -10.21
C CYS A 183 13.21 15.08 -10.96
N GLY A 184 12.20 15.85 -10.53
CA GLY A 184 10.92 15.96 -11.23
C GLY A 184 11.06 16.63 -12.60
N ILE A 185 11.84 17.70 -12.71
CA ILE A 185 12.16 18.35 -13.98
C ILE A 185 12.96 17.41 -14.88
N ALA A 186 13.99 16.75 -14.35
CA ALA A 186 14.77 15.77 -15.10
C ALA A 186 13.91 14.60 -15.60
N ALA A 187 12.96 14.12 -14.80
CA ALA A 187 11.99 13.11 -15.20
C ALA A 187 11.05 13.63 -16.30
N ALA A 188 10.63 14.89 -16.26
CA ALA A 188 9.82 15.49 -17.33
C ALA A 188 10.59 15.62 -18.64
N CYS A 189 11.88 15.99 -18.58
CA CYS A 189 12.77 15.94 -19.74
C CYS A 189 12.94 14.52 -20.27
N GLY A 190 13.11 13.53 -19.37
CA GLY A 190 13.15 12.11 -19.72
C GLY A 190 11.85 11.62 -20.38
N LEU A 191 10.69 12.08 -19.91
CA LEU A 191 9.39 11.79 -20.51
C LEU A 191 9.30 12.38 -21.93
N ALA A 192 9.72 13.63 -22.12
CA ALA A 192 9.72 14.27 -23.43
C ALA A 192 10.69 13.58 -24.41
N ALA A 193 11.87 13.19 -23.93
CA ALA A 193 12.84 12.44 -24.71
C ALA A 193 12.30 11.05 -25.08
N ALA A 194 11.71 10.34 -24.12
CA ALA A 194 11.07 9.05 -24.38
C ALA A 194 9.95 9.19 -25.42
N TYR A 195 9.12 10.23 -25.32
CA TYR A 195 8.07 10.50 -26.31
C TYR A 195 8.63 10.75 -27.71
N ALA A 196 9.72 11.52 -27.83
CA ALA A 196 10.34 11.82 -29.12
C ALA A 196 11.06 10.62 -29.76
N LEU A 197 11.61 9.72 -28.94
CA LEU A 197 12.40 8.56 -29.39
C LEU A 197 11.57 7.28 -29.58
N THR A 198 10.36 7.22 -29.03
CA THR A 198 9.48 6.06 -29.14
C THR A 198 8.73 6.09 -30.47
N PRO A 199 8.81 5.03 -31.32
CA PRO A 199 8.07 4.96 -32.57
C PRO A 199 6.57 5.15 -32.33
N ARG A 200 5.89 5.92 -33.21
CA ARG A 200 4.47 6.27 -33.05
C ARG A 200 3.51 5.08 -32.96
N GLU A 201 3.94 3.91 -33.43
CA GLU A 201 3.16 2.67 -33.46
C GLU A 201 3.30 1.84 -32.17
N THR A 202 4.19 2.23 -31.25
CA THR A 202 4.40 1.51 -29.99
C THR A 202 3.63 2.16 -28.84
N GLU A 203 3.04 1.33 -27.96
CA GLU A 203 2.33 1.82 -26.79
C GLU A 203 3.28 2.50 -25.79
N PHE A 204 3.20 3.83 -25.74
CA PHE A 204 4.12 4.67 -24.95
C PHE A 204 3.86 4.66 -23.44
N LEU A 205 2.61 4.45 -23.00
CA LEU A 205 2.15 4.60 -21.61
C LEU A 205 1.54 3.31 -21.06
N ILE A 206 2.27 2.18 -21.15
CA ILE A 206 1.82 0.90 -20.62
C ILE A 206 2.16 0.81 -19.12
N LYS A 207 1.11 0.85 -18.28
CA LYS A 207 1.22 0.74 -16.82
C LYS A 207 1.92 -0.54 -16.36
N TYR A 208 1.37 -1.70 -16.70
CA TYR A 208 1.76 -2.98 -16.10
C TYR A 208 3.15 -3.44 -16.50
N ASN A 209 3.58 -3.11 -17.73
CA ASN A 209 4.95 -3.31 -18.19
C ASN A 209 5.91 -2.19 -17.75
N MET A 210 5.43 -1.16 -17.07
CA MET A 210 6.22 0.02 -16.70
C MET A 210 7.01 0.56 -17.92
N SER A 211 6.31 0.86 -19.03
CA SER A 211 6.96 1.38 -20.23
C SER A 211 7.79 2.64 -19.92
N PRO A 212 8.80 2.99 -20.73
CA PRO A 212 9.63 4.17 -20.44
C PRO A 212 8.83 5.45 -20.25
N GLY A 213 7.81 5.69 -21.09
CA GLY A 213 6.90 6.82 -20.94
C GLY A 213 6.14 6.78 -19.61
N TYR A 214 5.55 5.64 -19.27
CA TYR A 214 4.80 5.49 -18.02
C TYR A 214 5.71 5.65 -16.79
N PHE A 215 6.93 5.13 -16.84
CA PHE A 215 7.91 5.26 -15.77
C PHE A 215 8.32 6.72 -15.55
N PHE A 216 8.71 7.45 -16.59
CA PHE A 216 9.09 8.85 -16.43
C PHE A 216 7.91 9.72 -15.97
N LEU A 217 6.70 9.47 -16.47
CA LEU A 217 5.49 10.13 -15.97
C LEU A 217 5.25 9.84 -14.48
N SER A 218 5.48 8.58 -14.06
CA SER A 218 5.43 8.17 -12.66
C SER A 218 6.47 8.90 -11.81
N LEU A 219 7.70 9.08 -12.31
CA LEU A 219 8.75 9.83 -11.62
C LEU A 219 8.40 11.31 -11.47
N VAL A 220 7.83 11.94 -12.52
CA VAL A 220 7.32 13.31 -12.44
C VAL A 220 6.30 13.41 -11.30
N LEU A 221 5.29 12.54 -11.29
CA LEU A 221 4.27 12.55 -10.23
C LEU A 221 4.89 12.36 -8.85
N LEU A 222 5.76 11.36 -8.69
CA LEU A 222 6.40 11.02 -7.42
C LEU A 222 7.19 12.21 -6.86
N PHE A 223 8.13 12.72 -7.64
CA PHE A 223 9.03 13.77 -7.18
C PHE A 223 8.32 15.11 -6.98
N MET A 224 7.42 15.48 -7.89
CA MET A 224 6.62 16.70 -7.76
C MET A 224 5.67 16.61 -6.56
N SER A 225 5.07 15.44 -6.28
CA SER A 225 4.26 15.25 -5.08
C SER A 225 5.08 15.46 -3.80
N PHE A 226 6.28 14.88 -3.69
CA PHE A 226 7.15 15.15 -2.53
C PHE A 226 7.59 16.60 -2.45
N ALA A 227 7.77 17.30 -3.57
CA ALA A 227 8.11 18.72 -3.57
C ALA A 227 6.93 19.57 -3.05
N LEU A 228 5.71 19.28 -3.49
CA LEU A 228 4.49 20.04 -3.20
C LEU A 228 3.91 19.74 -1.80
N PHE A 229 3.70 18.47 -1.43
CA PHE A 229 3.08 18.10 -0.15
C PHE A 229 3.93 18.48 1.06
N ARG A 230 5.23 18.75 0.87
CA ARG A 230 6.13 19.28 1.89
C ARG A 230 6.07 20.79 2.07
N LEU A 231 5.40 21.52 1.17
CA LEU A 231 5.13 22.95 1.35
C LEU A 231 4.10 23.18 2.45
N ILE A 232 3.19 22.23 2.65
CA ILE A 232 2.12 22.31 3.63
C ILE A 232 2.72 22.07 5.03
N ARG A 233 2.86 23.14 5.80
CA ARG A 233 3.45 23.10 7.15
C ARG A 233 2.60 22.34 8.16
N GLN A 234 1.28 22.43 8.02
CA GLN A 234 0.31 21.81 8.93
C GLN A 234 -0.91 21.34 8.15
N TYR A 235 -1.35 20.11 8.42
CA TYR A 235 -2.60 19.57 7.89
C TYR A 235 -3.66 19.59 8.99
N SER A 236 -4.86 20.05 8.66
CA SER A 236 -6.01 19.91 9.56
C SER A 236 -6.32 18.42 9.76
N LEU A 237 -6.56 18.00 11.01
CA LEU A 237 -6.96 16.62 11.32
C LEU A 237 -8.33 16.24 10.72
N LYS A 238 -9.15 17.23 10.36
CA LYS A 238 -10.43 17.04 9.67
C LYS A 238 -10.27 16.92 8.14
N ASN A 239 -9.05 16.94 7.61
CA ASN A 239 -8.83 16.88 6.17
C ASN A 239 -9.22 15.49 5.62
N PRO A 240 -10.17 15.41 4.66
CA PRO A 240 -10.63 14.13 4.11
C PRO A 240 -9.50 13.36 3.41
N LEU A 241 -8.50 14.06 2.88
CA LEU A 241 -7.32 13.45 2.26
C LEU A 241 -6.50 12.64 3.28
N LEU A 242 -6.36 13.15 4.51
CA LEU A 242 -5.69 12.40 5.57
C LEU A 242 -6.50 11.17 5.97
N PHE A 243 -7.83 11.28 6.01
CA PHE A 243 -8.70 10.15 6.31
C PHE A 243 -8.54 9.04 5.26
N LEU A 244 -8.65 9.38 3.98
CA LEU A 244 -8.45 8.44 2.88
C LEU A 244 -7.06 7.82 2.94
N GLY A 245 -6.01 8.61 3.18
CA GLY A 245 -4.64 8.12 3.28
C GLY A 245 -4.41 7.13 4.42
N LYS A 246 -4.89 7.47 5.62
CA LYS A 246 -4.77 6.64 6.82
C LYS A 246 -5.52 5.31 6.68
N HIS A 247 -6.65 5.32 5.97
CA HIS A 247 -7.52 4.16 5.75
C HIS A 247 -7.44 3.64 4.32
N SER A 248 -6.33 3.91 3.63
CA SER A 248 -6.21 3.71 2.19
C SER A 248 -6.27 2.24 1.75
N PHE A 249 -5.88 1.31 2.63
CA PHE A 249 -6.06 -0.11 2.38
C PHE A 249 -7.52 -0.56 2.51
N LEU A 250 -8.28 0.03 3.44
CA LEU A 250 -9.73 -0.19 3.52
C LEU A 250 -10.43 0.43 2.30
N PHE A 251 -10.00 1.62 1.88
CA PHE A 251 -10.47 2.26 0.65
C PHE A 251 -10.33 1.33 -0.54
N LEU A 252 -9.19 0.63 -0.69
CA LEU A 252 -8.94 -0.31 -1.78
C LEU A 252 -10.07 -1.37 -1.89
N TYR A 253 -10.44 -2.02 -0.78
CA TYR A 253 -11.52 -3.02 -0.78
C TYR A 253 -12.91 -2.40 -1.02
N VAL A 254 -13.24 -1.30 -0.32
CA VAL A 254 -14.54 -0.64 -0.45
C VAL A 254 -14.74 -0.12 -1.88
N HIS A 255 -13.73 0.54 -2.44
CA HIS A 255 -13.77 1.10 -3.78
C HIS A 255 -13.98 0.02 -4.85
N VAL A 256 -13.19 -1.06 -4.81
CA VAL A 256 -13.30 -2.14 -5.80
C VAL A 256 -14.63 -2.88 -5.67
N PHE A 257 -15.10 -3.13 -4.45
CA PHE A 257 -16.42 -3.72 -4.24
C PHE A 257 -17.55 -2.83 -4.80
N LEU A 258 -17.45 -1.51 -4.66
CA LEU A 258 -18.40 -0.58 -5.27
C LEU A 258 -18.36 -0.60 -6.79
N ILE A 259 -17.18 -0.75 -7.40
CA ILE A 259 -17.06 -0.92 -8.85
C ILE A 259 -17.76 -2.22 -9.29
N PHE A 260 -17.60 -3.31 -8.55
CA PHE A 260 -18.33 -4.54 -8.81
C PHE A 260 -19.85 -4.31 -8.78
N ILE A 261 -20.37 -3.61 -7.76
CA ILE A 261 -21.80 -3.26 -7.66
C ILE A 261 -22.25 -2.43 -8.86
N LEU A 262 -21.50 -1.39 -9.23
CA LEU A 262 -21.83 -0.55 -10.38
C LEU A 262 -21.89 -1.34 -11.70
N THR A 263 -20.95 -2.26 -11.87
CA THR A 263 -20.86 -3.12 -13.05
C THR A 263 -22.05 -4.09 -13.09
N TYR A 264 -22.37 -4.70 -11.95
CA TYR A 264 -23.51 -5.61 -11.80
C TYR A 264 -24.85 -4.93 -12.15
N PHE A 265 -25.07 -3.71 -11.67
CA PHE A 265 -26.28 -2.92 -11.97
C PHE A 265 -26.22 -2.16 -13.30
N LYS A 266 -25.13 -2.32 -14.08
CA LYS A 266 -24.90 -1.63 -15.36
C LYS A 266 -25.06 -0.10 -15.29
N LEU A 267 -24.69 0.51 -14.16
CA LEU A 267 -24.82 1.95 -13.90
C LEU A 267 -23.71 2.79 -14.58
N TYR A 268 -22.96 2.17 -15.47
CA TYR A 268 -21.81 2.76 -16.16
C TYR A 268 -22.18 3.65 -17.34
N SER A 269 -23.42 3.58 -17.80
CA SER A 269 -23.96 4.44 -18.85
C SER A 269 -24.25 5.86 -18.37
N ILE A 270 -24.17 6.11 -17.06
CA ILE A 270 -24.28 7.44 -16.45
C ILE A 270 -23.03 8.27 -16.79
N ASN A 271 -23.16 9.60 -16.81
CA ASN A 271 -22.04 10.52 -16.99
C ASN A 271 -20.84 10.16 -16.08
N VAL A 272 -19.64 10.03 -16.67
CA VAL A 272 -18.43 9.56 -15.97
C VAL A 272 -18.06 10.39 -14.75
N TYR A 273 -18.25 11.71 -14.81
CA TYR A 273 -17.93 12.59 -13.68
C TYR A 273 -18.90 12.37 -12.51
N MET A 274 -20.16 12.06 -12.81
CA MET A 274 -21.15 11.68 -11.79
C MET A 274 -20.81 10.32 -11.17
N VAL A 275 -20.36 9.35 -11.98
CA VAL A 275 -19.91 8.05 -11.48
C VAL A 275 -18.70 8.25 -10.57
N TRP A 276 -17.71 9.06 -10.94
CA TRP A 276 -16.55 9.34 -10.09
C TRP A 276 -16.93 10.00 -8.77
N ALA A 277 -17.75 11.06 -8.82
CA ALA A 277 -18.21 11.75 -7.63
C ALA A 277 -19.04 10.81 -6.73
N GLY A 278 -19.92 10.02 -7.33
CA GLY A 278 -20.76 9.04 -6.64
C GLY A 278 -19.94 7.96 -5.97
N VAL A 279 -19.01 7.31 -6.68
CA VAL A 279 -18.16 6.27 -6.09
C VAL A 279 -17.27 6.87 -5.01
N LEU A 280 -16.77 8.10 -5.15
CA LEU A 280 -15.93 8.73 -4.12
C LEU A 280 -16.74 8.97 -2.85
N LEU A 281 -17.94 9.55 -2.99
CA LEU A 281 -18.86 9.81 -1.88
C LEU A 281 -19.29 8.51 -1.19
N VAL A 282 -19.73 7.51 -1.97
CA VAL A 282 -20.18 6.22 -1.45
C VAL A 282 -19.01 5.43 -0.85
N SER A 283 -17.80 5.52 -1.41
CA SER A 283 -16.60 4.92 -0.80
C SER A 283 -16.33 5.55 0.56
N TYR A 284 -16.39 6.89 0.66
CA TYR A 284 -16.19 7.60 1.92
C TYR A 284 -17.24 7.21 2.98
N ILE A 285 -18.52 7.15 2.60
CA ILE A 285 -19.61 6.71 3.49
C ILE A 285 -19.41 5.24 3.89
N GLY A 286 -19.15 4.36 2.91
CA GLY A 286 -18.94 2.94 3.11
C GLY A 286 -17.77 2.64 4.03
N MET A 287 -16.64 3.33 3.87
CA MET A 287 -15.50 3.22 4.79
C MET A 287 -15.88 3.60 6.23
N ASN A 288 -16.63 4.70 6.42
CA ASN A 288 -17.09 5.09 7.75
C ASN A 288 -18.06 4.06 8.35
N ALA A 289 -18.97 3.52 7.54
CA ALA A 289 -19.88 2.46 7.96
C ALA A 289 -19.13 1.19 8.38
N VAL A 290 -18.17 0.74 7.58
CA VAL A 290 -17.32 -0.42 7.91
C VAL A 290 -16.50 -0.17 9.18
N LEU A 291 -15.92 1.02 9.33
CA LEU A 291 -15.19 1.37 10.56
C LEU A 291 -16.10 1.41 11.79
N TRP A 292 -17.35 1.85 11.63
CA TRP A 292 -18.35 1.83 12.69
C TRP A 292 -18.73 0.39 13.08
N ILE A 293 -19.06 -0.47 12.10
CA ILE A 293 -19.33 -1.90 12.32
C ILE A 293 -18.14 -2.57 13.00
N ASN A 294 -16.92 -2.25 12.56
CA ASN A 294 -15.72 -2.86 13.11
C ASN A 294 -15.60 -2.65 14.63
N ARG A 295 -16.08 -1.54 15.19
CA ARG A 295 -16.03 -1.28 16.65
C ARG A 295 -16.67 -2.39 17.49
N TYR A 296 -17.63 -3.13 16.93
CA TYR A 296 -18.32 -4.21 17.63
C TYR A 296 -17.58 -5.55 17.56
N VAL A 297 -16.73 -5.76 16.55
CA VAL A 297 -16.01 -7.03 16.33
C VAL A 297 -14.51 -6.91 16.55
N GLU A 298 -13.99 -5.70 16.71
CA GLU A 298 -12.56 -5.42 16.73
C GLU A 298 -11.81 -6.10 17.90
N ALA A 299 -12.54 -6.47 18.97
CA ALA A 299 -12.00 -7.18 20.11
C ALA A 299 -11.60 -8.62 19.77
N LEU A 300 -12.31 -9.25 18.82
CA LEU A 300 -12.03 -10.61 18.36
C LEU A 300 -10.63 -10.73 17.72
N PHE A 301 -10.18 -9.68 17.03
CA PHE A 301 -8.87 -9.64 16.36
C PHE A 301 -7.65 -9.58 17.30
N LYS A 302 -7.87 -9.65 18.62
CA LYS A 302 -6.80 -9.89 19.60
C LYS A 302 -6.39 -11.37 19.65
N TYR A 303 -7.24 -12.28 19.19
CA TYR A 303 -7.02 -13.73 19.29
C TYR A 303 -6.43 -14.32 18.02
N ARG A 304 -5.48 -15.26 18.19
CA ARG A 304 -4.78 -15.95 17.09
C ARG A 304 -5.73 -16.74 16.19
N LEU A 305 -6.71 -17.42 16.79
CA LEU A 305 -7.67 -18.26 16.07
C LEU A 305 -8.53 -17.46 15.08
N VAL A 306 -8.83 -16.19 15.38
CA VAL A 306 -9.58 -15.33 14.47
C VAL A 306 -8.78 -15.04 13.20
N TRP A 307 -7.46 -14.81 13.35
CA TRP A 307 -6.56 -14.63 12.20
C TRP A 307 -6.41 -15.90 11.36
N LEU A 308 -6.28 -17.05 12.02
CA LEU A 308 -6.23 -18.35 11.34
C LEU A 308 -7.52 -18.62 10.56
N GLY A 309 -8.68 -18.41 11.21
CA GLY A 309 -10.00 -18.56 10.59
C GLY A 309 -10.17 -17.61 9.39
N LEU A 310 -9.73 -16.36 9.51
CA LEU A 310 -9.77 -15.39 8.41
C LEU A 310 -8.93 -15.85 7.21
N MET A 311 -7.69 -16.29 7.44
CA MET A 311 -6.84 -16.83 6.37
C MET A 311 -7.47 -18.07 5.72
N LEU A 312 -8.00 -18.98 6.54
CA LEU A 312 -8.63 -20.19 6.05
C LEU A 312 -9.85 -19.86 5.17
N LEU A 313 -10.70 -18.93 5.59
CA LEU A 313 -11.87 -18.52 4.82
C LEU A 313 -11.49 -17.90 3.47
N ILE A 314 -10.47 -17.04 3.43
CA ILE A 314 -9.98 -16.41 2.19
C ILE A 314 -9.48 -17.44 1.17
N LEU A 315 -8.90 -18.54 1.64
CA LEU A 315 -8.42 -19.61 0.77
C LEU A 315 -9.53 -20.57 0.37
N LEU A 316 -10.47 -20.86 1.29
CA LEU A 316 -11.53 -21.83 1.07
C LEU A 316 -12.68 -21.29 0.24
N VAL A 317 -13.05 -20.01 0.38
CA VAL A 317 -14.21 -19.45 -0.35
C VAL A 317 -14.05 -19.62 -1.87
N PRO A 318 -12.91 -19.22 -2.50
CA PRO A 318 -12.72 -19.42 -3.94
C PRO A 318 -12.53 -20.90 -4.34
N ALA A 319 -12.27 -21.80 -3.39
CA ALA A 319 -12.15 -23.24 -3.64
C ALA A 319 -13.49 -23.99 -3.46
N ALA A 320 -14.42 -23.43 -2.68
CA ALA A 320 -15.66 -24.08 -2.28
C ALA A 320 -16.85 -23.76 -3.19
N THR A 321 -16.74 -22.72 -4.03
CA THR A 321 -17.81 -22.31 -4.94
C THR A 321 -17.26 -21.69 -6.21
N ASP A 322 -17.97 -21.86 -7.33
CA ASP A 322 -17.69 -21.19 -8.60
C ASP A 322 -18.54 -19.92 -8.80
N SER A 323 -19.36 -19.54 -7.81
CA SER A 323 -20.23 -18.38 -7.92
C SER A 323 -19.44 -17.07 -7.80
N TYR A 324 -19.20 -16.41 -8.93
CA TYR A 324 -18.51 -15.11 -9.02
C TYR A 324 -18.98 -14.11 -7.96
N GLY A 325 -20.30 -13.91 -7.84
CA GLY A 325 -20.87 -12.93 -6.90
C GLY A 325 -20.65 -13.29 -5.44
N LEU A 326 -20.72 -14.58 -5.08
CA LEU A 326 -20.45 -15.04 -3.71
C LEU A 326 -18.98 -14.90 -3.34
N ILE A 327 -18.07 -15.24 -4.25
CA ILE A 327 -16.63 -15.08 -4.03
C ILE A 327 -16.31 -13.60 -3.81
N VAL A 328 -16.67 -12.73 -4.76
CA VAL A 328 -16.36 -11.30 -4.66
C VAL A 328 -16.93 -10.68 -3.39
N THR A 329 -18.18 -10.98 -3.04
CA THR A 329 -18.83 -10.41 -1.84
C THR A 329 -18.17 -10.91 -0.56
N SER A 330 -17.89 -12.21 -0.47
CA SER A 330 -17.27 -12.81 0.72
C SER A 330 -15.84 -12.29 0.91
N GLU A 331 -15.03 -12.29 -0.15
CA GLU A 331 -13.65 -11.80 -0.14
C GLU A 331 -13.58 -10.29 0.15
N ALA A 332 -14.55 -9.51 -0.34
CA ALA A 332 -14.67 -8.11 0.01
C ALA A 332 -14.89 -7.92 1.53
N VAL A 333 -15.80 -8.69 2.13
CA VAL A 333 -16.07 -8.63 3.58
C VAL A 333 -14.86 -9.06 4.40
N LEU A 334 -14.24 -10.19 4.05
CA LEU A 334 -13.05 -10.72 4.72
C LEU A 334 -11.88 -9.73 4.62
N GLY A 335 -11.67 -9.17 3.43
CA GLY A 335 -10.66 -8.16 3.16
C GLY A 335 -10.89 -6.83 3.89
N MET A 336 -12.13 -6.36 3.97
CA MET A 336 -12.50 -5.18 4.76
C MET A 336 -12.26 -5.40 6.26
N ALA A 337 -12.61 -6.59 6.78
CA ALA A 337 -12.35 -6.96 8.17
C ALA A 337 -10.84 -6.98 8.47
N PHE A 338 -10.03 -7.52 7.55
CA PHE A 338 -8.58 -7.43 7.62
C PHE A 338 -8.08 -5.99 7.60
N ALA A 339 -8.53 -5.18 6.64
CA ALA A 339 -8.07 -3.82 6.44
C ALA A 339 -8.35 -2.91 7.64
N CYS A 340 -9.37 -3.21 8.44
CA CYS A 340 -9.64 -2.51 9.69
C CYS A 340 -8.70 -2.93 10.83
N ASN A 341 -8.21 -4.17 10.83
CA ASN A 341 -7.56 -4.77 12.00
C ASN A 341 -6.10 -5.19 11.79
N TYR A 342 -5.51 -5.03 10.60
CA TYR A 342 -4.15 -5.48 10.30
C TYR A 342 -3.07 -4.93 11.26
N LYS A 343 -3.29 -3.78 11.89
CA LYS A 343 -2.37 -3.25 12.92
C LYS A 343 -2.30 -4.14 14.16
N LYS A 344 -3.43 -4.77 14.54
CA LYS A 344 -3.51 -5.73 15.65
C LYS A 344 -2.84 -7.06 15.30
N LEU A 345 -2.86 -7.47 14.02
CA LEU A 345 -2.10 -8.64 13.56
C LEU A 345 -0.61 -8.52 13.92
N SER A 346 -0.01 -7.33 13.76
CA SER A 346 1.38 -7.11 14.19
C SER A 346 1.58 -7.36 15.68
N GLN A 347 0.62 -7.01 16.54
CA GLN A 347 0.74 -7.27 17.99
C GLN A 347 0.66 -8.78 18.28
N VAL A 348 -0.30 -9.45 17.65
CA VAL A 348 -0.52 -10.90 17.80
C VAL A 348 0.71 -11.68 17.33
N ILE A 349 1.24 -11.37 16.15
CA ILE A 349 2.42 -12.04 15.60
C ILE A 349 3.65 -11.79 16.46
N PHE A 350 3.92 -10.55 16.86
CA PHE A 350 5.09 -10.27 17.68
C PHE A 350 5.03 -10.96 19.06
N SER A 351 3.84 -11.13 19.64
CA SER A 351 3.65 -11.92 20.86
C SER A 351 4.00 -13.41 20.71
N MET A 352 3.98 -13.97 19.50
CA MET A 352 4.34 -15.37 19.25
C MET A 352 5.85 -15.60 19.29
N PHE A 353 6.63 -14.58 18.91
CA PHE A 353 8.08 -14.67 18.83
C PHE A 353 8.80 -14.04 20.04
N THR A 354 8.05 -13.37 20.92
CA THR A 354 8.55 -12.89 22.21
C THR A 354 8.15 -13.91 23.27
N LEU A 355 8.89 -15.02 23.32
CA LEU A 355 8.92 -15.88 24.50
C LEU A 355 9.63 -15.10 25.61
N VAL A 356 8.89 -14.25 26.33
CA VAL A 356 9.31 -13.89 27.68
C VAL A 356 8.92 -15.11 28.52
N PRO A 357 9.87 -15.92 29.03
CA PRO A 357 9.51 -16.89 30.04
C PRO A 357 8.84 -16.10 31.16
N LYS A 358 7.61 -16.48 31.53
CA LYS A 358 7.03 -16.04 32.80
C LYS A 358 8.02 -16.51 33.87
N SER A 359 8.93 -15.64 34.31
CA SER A 359 9.57 -15.87 35.58
C SER A 359 8.47 -15.77 36.61
N THR A 360 8.08 -16.92 37.16
CA THR A 360 7.42 -17.02 38.45
C THR A 360 8.39 -16.48 39.51
N ASN A 361 8.58 -15.16 39.54
CA ASN A 361 9.09 -14.49 40.72
C ASN A 361 7.88 -14.27 41.63
N LEU A 362 7.58 -15.30 42.42
CA LEU A 362 7.05 -15.09 43.77
C LEU A 362 8.07 -14.22 44.50
N GLN A 363 7.84 -12.91 44.55
CA GLN A 363 8.43 -12.08 45.59
C GLN A 363 7.62 -12.33 46.87
N PRO A 364 8.25 -12.77 47.98
CA PRO A 364 7.60 -12.74 49.26
C PRO A 364 7.43 -11.28 49.70
N ASP A 365 6.27 -10.97 50.27
CA ASP A 365 5.94 -9.68 50.86
C ASP A 365 7.03 -9.24 51.84
N THR A 366 7.85 -8.26 51.46
CA THR A 366 8.56 -7.39 52.40
C THR A 366 7.73 -6.14 52.62
N ALA A 367 6.69 -6.29 53.43
CA ALA A 367 6.07 -5.16 54.11
C ALA A 367 7.02 -4.71 55.23
N GLU A 368 7.87 -3.72 54.98
CA GLU A 368 8.38 -2.85 56.06
C GLU A 368 9.01 -1.54 55.52
N LEU A 369 8.62 -0.46 56.20
CA LEU A 369 9.23 0.88 56.23
C LEU A 369 9.16 1.78 54.97
N SER A 370 8.22 2.73 55.00
CA SER A 370 8.58 4.16 54.96
C SER A 370 7.40 5.05 55.37
N ARG A 371 7.50 5.63 56.58
CA ARG A 371 6.65 6.75 57.03
C ARG A 371 7.10 8.05 56.35
N PRO A 372 6.21 9.03 56.11
CA PRO A 372 6.55 10.27 55.43
C PRO A 372 7.14 11.33 56.38
N ILE A 373 8.12 12.04 55.83
CA ILE A 373 8.83 13.20 56.38
C ILE A 373 7.86 14.38 56.52
N ARG A 374 7.66 14.91 57.75
CA ARG A 374 7.06 16.22 58.00
C ARG A 374 8.18 17.28 58.05
N SER A 375 8.16 18.20 57.09
CA SER A 375 8.93 19.45 57.10
C SER A 375 7.97 20.58 57.46
N LEU A 376 8.10 21.11 58.67
CA LEU A 376 7.48 22.35 59.15
C LEU A 376 8.51 23.47 59.00
N LYS A 377 8.21 24.49 58.18
CA LYS A 377 8.82 25.81 58.27
C LYS A 377 7.87 26.89 57.73
N ASP A 378 7.97 28.04 58.38
CA ASP A 378 7.55 29.39 58.01
C ASP A 378 6.16 29.88 58.42
N THR A 379 6.09 30.45 59.62
CA THR A 379 5.56 31.82 59.85
C THR A 379 6.31 32.46 61.02
N GLY A 380 6.99 33.59 60.78
CA GLY A 380 7.72 34.34 61.80
C GLY A 380 8.43 35.59 61.25
N ASN A 381 7.62 36.59 60.86
CA ASN A 381 7.81 38.05 60.89
C ASN A 381 7.16 38.76 59.72
#